data_AF-A0A7S4HRH7-F1
#
_entry.id   AF-A0A7S4HRH7-F1
#
_cell.length_a   1.000
_cell.length_b   1.000
_cell.length_c   1.000
_cell.angle_alpha   90.00
_cell.angle_beta   90.00
_cell.angle_gamma   90.00
#
_symmetry.space_group_name_H-M   'P 1'
#
loop_
_entity.id
_entity.type
_entity.pdbx_description
1 polymer ?
#
loop_
_entity_poly.entity_id
_entity_poly.type
_entity_poly.pdbx_seq_one_letter_code
_entity_poly.pdbx_strand_id
1 'polypeptide(L)'
;MFDAHKPSIQLLAAELSETFDSKAKEAQECSTGENLVVDDDYSVRMKYIGEPFELVFIEEVLRDACDTFNRRLRVYEPIVDTFMSRTTNEVFSDAGVQKLVPIKDSLQDFELTVKQCLECLTHLLGNDEDMLGLLLTEKAKASSKGEHLRHEMHEAVELLFEEYARQLSNVLHEVHFLQRRVQSKQELVALSLDAYRNRMIRMNVYLSIVGIGLASATTVAGFYGMNLINGHENSATAYDAVVAGTSLTALLIVAGCTSYLSGNTMRKRAAQRLEEIETISGALSDMAALDYTIKVMVDQGKPMNKTAFSHHLRESRHSGDVMEREVDMLFDVLDISQDGKIYTEDFRSIESFGHSTVMQCKINPGGAEKPVPLVSDSSETSRQQFVGESVRPTSRK
;
A
#
# COMPACT_ATOMS: atom_id res chain seq x y z
N MET A 1 -5.83 29.63 6.91
CA MET A 1 -5.80 31.08 6.60
C MET A 1 -6.35 31.25 5.20
N PHE A 2 -7.57 31.73 5.06
CA PHE A 2 -8.23 31.94 3.77
C PHE A 2 -7.69 33.24 3.16
N ASP A 3 -7.17 33.19 1.93
CA ASP A 3 -6.56 34.34 1.26
C ASP A 3 -7.35 34.66 -0.01
N ALA A 4 -8.27 35.62 0.11
CA ALA A 4 -9.17 36.04 -0.96
C ALA A 4 -8.47 36.68 -2.18
N HIS A 5 -7.16 36.94 -2.10
CA HIS A 5 -6.37 37.44 -3.22
C HIS A 5 -5.72 36.33 -4.05
N LYS A 6 -5.89 35.05 -3.70
CA LYS A 6 -5.45 33.96 -4.58
C LYS A 6 -6.18 34.03 -5.92
N PRO A 7 -5.46 34.03 -7.07
CA PRO A 7 -6.09 34.16 -8.38
C PRO A 7 -7.06 33.01 -8.68
N SER A 8 -6.85 31.83 -8.10
CA SER A 8 -7.79 30.71 -8.18
C SER A 8 -9.14 31.01 -7.51
N ILE A 9 -9.15 31.74 -6.39
CA ILE A 9 -10.39 32.09 -5.68
C ILE A 9 -11.12 33.24 -6.40
N GLN A 10 -10.37 34.17 -6.99
CA GLN A 10 -10.97 35.24 -7.81
C GLN A 10 -11.55 34.71 -9.13
N LEU A 11 -10.88 33.74 -9.77
CA LEU A 11 -11.39 33.09 -10.97
C LEU A 11 -12.64 32.26 -10.66
N LEU A 12 -12.63 31.48 -9.57
CA LEU A 12 -13.77 30.71 -9.08
C LEU A 12 -14.96 31.61 -8.71
N ALA A 13 -14.73 32.76 -8.06
CA ALA A 13 -15.78 33.74 -7.78
C ALA A 13 -16.35 34.40 -9.06
N ALA A 14 -15.54 34.58 -10.10
CA ALA A 14 -16.00 35.09 -11.40
C ALA A 14 -16.77 34.01 -12.19
N GLU A 15 -16.29 32.77 -12.21
CA GLU A 15 -16.93 31.61 -12.85
C GLU A 15 -18.31 31.34 -12.23
N LEU A 16 -18.40 31.35 -10.89
CA LEU A 16 -19.67 31.32 -10.16
C LEU A 16 -20.58 32.52 -10.51
N SER A 17 -20.03 33.75 -10.59
CA SER A 17 -20.83 34.92 -10.95
C SER A 17 -21.42 34.81 -12.35
N GLU A 18 -20.68 34.27 -13.32
CA GLU A 18 -21.17 34.04 -14.69
C GLU A 18 -22.20 32.90 -14.75
N THR A 19 -22.02 31.79 -14.02
CA THR A 19 -23.04 30.73 -13.97
C THR A 19 -24.32 31.16 -13.27
N PHE A 20 -24.25 31.97 -12.20
CA PHE A 20 -25.45 32.57 -11.60
C PHE A 20 -26.16 33.53 -12.56
N ASP A 21 -25.43 34.41 -13.25
CA ASP A 21 -26.00 35.34 -14.23
C ASP A 21 -26.64 34.62 -15.44
N SER A 22 -26.05 33.50 -15.86
CA SER A 22 -26.60 32.65 -16.93
C SER A 22 -27.86 31.92 -16.46
N LYS A 23 -27.81 31.22 -15.33
CA LYS A 23 -28.94 30.48 -14.77
C LYS A 23 -30.12 31.40 -14.40
N ALA A 24 -29.86 32.61 -13.92
CA ALA A 24 -30.90 33.60 -13.65
C ALA A 24 -31.61 34.08 -14.93
N LYS A 25 -30.89 34.26 -16.04
CA LYS A 25 -31.47 34.62 -17.34
C LYS A 25 -32.29 33.46 -17.92
N GLU A 26 -31.77 32.24 -17.88
CA GLU A 26 -32.49 31.04 -18.36
C GLU A 26 -33.78 30.76 -17.58
N ALA A 27 -33.75 30.90 -16.25
CA ALA A 27 -34.94 30.75 -15.41
C ALA A 27 -36.02 31.79 -15.74
N GLN A 28 -35.63 32.98 -16.19
CA GLN A 28 -36.55 34.05 -16.58
C GLN A 28 -37.14 33.83 -17.98
N GLU A 29 -36.36 33.34 -18.95
CA GLU A 29 -36.85 33.01 -20.29
C GLU A 29 -37.82 31.81 -20.29
N CYS A 30 -37.57 30.80 -19.44
CA CYS A 30 -38.43 29.62 -19.31
C CYS A 30 -39.87 29.93 -18.84
N SER A 31 -40.11 31.14 -18.30
CA SER A 31 -41.46 31.61 -17.94
C SER A 31 -42.32 32.09 -19.13
N THR A 32 -41.75 32.17 -20.34
CA THR A 32 -42.37 32.89 -21.48
C THR A 32 -42.43 32.10 -22.79
N GLY A 33 -41.92 30.86 -22.85
CA GLY A 33 -41.82 30.07 -24.09
C GLY A 33 -42.64 28.78 -24.09
N GLU A 34 -43.66 28.69 -24.95
CA GLU A 34 -44.32 27.42 -25.28
C GLU A 34 -43.50 26.62 -26.32
N ASN A 35 -43.31 25.32 -26.03
CA ASN A 35 -42.65 24.28 -26.85
C ASN A 35 -41.12 24.37 -27.01
N LEU A 36 -40.41 23.32 -26.54
CA LEU A 36 -39.34 22.64 -27.29
C LEU A 36 -38.92 21.30 -26.62
N VAL A 37 -38.14 20.53 -27.37
CA VAL A 37 -37.79 19.09 -27.23
C VAL A 37 -37.24 18.68 -25.85
N VAL A 38 -37.57 17.45 -25.43
CA VAL A 38 -37.02 16.79 -24.22
C VAL A 38 -35.70 16.08 -24.54
N ASP A 39 -34.59 16.68 -24.12
CA ASP A 39 -33.30 16.01 -23.90
C ASP A 39 -33.12 15.69 -22.41
N ASP A 40 -32.24 14.75 -22.03
CA ASP A 40 -32.00 14.38 -20.61
C ASP A 40 -31.61 15.59 -19.73
N ASP A 41 -30.98 16.62 -20.31
CA ASP A 41 -30.61 17.88 -19.68
C ASP A 41 -31.83 18.67 -19.12
N TYR A 42 -33.01 18.51 -19.74
CA TYR A 42 -34.26 19.13 -19.25
C TYR A 42 -34.70 18.58 -17.89
N SER A 43 -34.35 17.31 -17.56
CA SER A 43 -34.73 16.70 -16.28
C SER A 43 -33.97 17.32 -15.10
N VAL A 44 -32.70 17.68 -15.32
CA VAL A 44 -31.85 18.38 -14.34
C VAL A 44 -32.28 19.85 -14.24
N ARG A 45 -32.53 20.51 -15.37
CA ARG A 45 -32.98 21.91 -15.41
C ARG A 45 -34.33 22.15 -14.73
N MET A 46 -35.27 21.21 -14.81
CA MET A 46 -36.59 21.34 -14.16
C MET A 46 -36.56 21.24 -12.63
N LYS A 47 -35.51 20.68 -12.02
CA LYS A 47 -35.39 20.59 -10.55
C LYS A 47 -35.35 21.97 -9.88
N TYR A 48 -34.82 22.99 -10.57
CA TYR A 48 -34.61 24.33 -10.04
C TYR A 48 -35.85 25.24 -10.02
N ILE A 49 -36.96 24.84 -10.64
CA ILE A 49 -38.18 25.68 -10.71
C ILE A 49 -39.00 25.52 -9.42
N GLY A 50 -38.47 26.09 -8.34
CA GLY A 50 -39.15 26.15 -7.02
C GLY A 50 -38.23 26.03 -5.80
N GLU A 51 -36.94 25.68 -5.98
CA GLU A 51 -36.01 25.54 -4.86
C GLU A 51 -35.57 26.92 -4.28
N PRO A 52 -35.34 27.03 -2.96
CA PRO A 52 -34.87 28.27 -2.33
C PRO A 52 -33.50 28.73 -2.84
N PHE A 53 -33.28 30.05 -2.97
CA PHE A 53 -32.04 30.60 -3.51
C PHE A 53 -30.79 30.15 -2.74
N GLU A 54 -30.93 29.96 -1.41
CA GLU A 54 -29.86 29.51 -0.53
C GLU A 54 -29.38 28.10 -0.85
N LEU A 55 -30.27 27.20 -1.29
CA LEU A 55 -29.93 25.82 -1.63
C LEU A 55 -29.25 25.75 -2.99
N VAL A 56 -29.76 26.51 -3.97
CA VAL A 56 -29.12 26.66 -5.28
C VAL A 56 -27.71 27.26 -5.15
N PHE A 57 -27.53 28.22 -4.23
CA PHE A 57 -26.21 28.79 -3.96
C PHE A 57 -25.23 27.78 -3.34
N ILE A 58 -25.65 27.06 -2.29
CA ILE A 58 -24.79 26.07 -1.64
C ILE A 58 -24.51 24.89 -2.57
N GLU A 59 -25.48 24.45 -3.37
CA GLU A 59 -25.28 23.40 -4.37
C GLU A 59 -24.21 23.78 -5.39
N GLU A 60 -24.24 25.00 -5.95
CA GLU A 60 -23.23 25.41 -6.92
C GLU A 60 -21.81 25.46 -6.30
N VAL A 61 -21.70 25.92 -5.05
CA VAL A 61 -20.43 25.93 -4.30
C VAL A 61 -19.93 24.52 -3.99
N LEU A 62 -20.80 23.60 -3.59
CA LEU A 62 -20.45 22.19 -3.35
C LEU A 62 -20.06 21.47 -4.65
N ARG A 63 -20.79 21.74 -5.73
CA ARG A 63 -20.50 21.23 -7.08
C ARG A 63 -19.13 21.67 -7.55
N ASP A 64 -18.82 22.97 -7.51
CA ASP A 64 -17.52 23.50 -7.92
C ASP A 64 -16.36 22.98 -7.04
N ALA A 65 -16.56 22.82 -5.73
CA ALA A 65 -15.59 22.20 -4.85
C ALA A 65 -15.31 20.73 -5.23
N CYS A 66 -16.36 19.94 -5.48
CA CYS A 66 -16.24 18.55 -5.92
C CYS A 66 -15.60 18.44 -7.31
N ASP A 67 -15.97 19.30 -8.25
CA ASP A 67 -15.37 19.41 -9.57
C ASP A 67 -13.89 19.75 -9.49
N THR A 68 -13.51 20.70 -8.63
CA THR A 68 -12.11 21.09 -8.39
C THR A 68 -11.29 19.89 -7.88
N PHE A 69 -11.83 19.10 -6.95
CA PHE A 69 -11.15 17.89 -6.48
C PHE A 69 -11.06 16.81 -7.57
N ASN A 70 -12.13 16.57 -8.33
CA ASN A 70 -12.14 15.63 -9.46
C ASN A 70 -11.13 16.04 -10.57
N ARG A 71 -11.09 17.33 -10.94
CA ARG A 71 -10.11 17.89 -11.89
C ARG A 71 -8.67 17.67 -11.38
N ARG A 72 -8.41 17.90 -10.09
CA ARG A 72 -7.09 17.67 -9.47
C ARG A 72 -6.70 16.18 -9.44
N LEU A 73 -7.65 15.29 -9.16
CA LEU A 73 -7.46 13.84 -9.15
C LEU A 73 -7.05 13.31 -10.52
N ARG A 74 -7.76 13.70 -11.59
CA ARG A 74 -7.43 13.35 -13.00
C ARG A 74 -6.06 13.85 -13.45
N VAL A 75 -5.47 14.84 -12.77
CA VAL A 75 -4.08 15.28 -13.01
C VAL A 75 -3.07 14.42 -12.25
N TYR A 76 -3.40 13.94 -11.05
CA TYR A 76 -2.52 13.05 -10.29
C TYR A 76 -2.33 11.68 -10.94
N GLU A 77 -3.37 11.07 -11.52
CA GLU A 77 -3.29 9.75 -12.16
C GLU A 77 -2.15 9.61 -13.19
N PRO A 78 -2.08 10.42 -14.27
CA PRO A 78 -1.02 10.31 -15.28
C PRO A 78 0.35 10.70 -14.74
N ILE A 79 0.41 11.58 -13.72
CA ILE A 79 1.66 11.93 -13.03
C ILE A 79 2.20 10.71 -12.29
N VAL A 80 1.38 10.08 -11.44
CA VAL A 80 1.74 8.86 -10.70
C VAL A 80 2.23 7.80 -11.68
N ASP A 81 1.48 7.51 -12.75
CA ASP A 81 1.84 6.44 -13.70
C ASP A 81 3.11 6.75 -14.51
N THR A 82 3.32 8.00 -14.90
CA THR A 82 4.56 8.45 -15.54
C THR A 82 5.76 8.33 -14.60
N PHE A 83 5.61 8.65 -13.31
CA PHE A 83 6.70 8.53 -12.34
C PHE A 83 6.96 7.07 -11.89
N MET A 84 5.92 6.24 -11.76
CA MET A 84 6.06 4.81 -11.44
C MET A 84 6.79 4.07 -12.57
N SER A 85 6.43 4.33 -13.82
CA SER A 85 7.09 3.72 -14.99
C SER A 85 8.54 4.19 -15.13
N ARG A 86 8.83 5.49 -14.93
CA ARG A 86 10.21 6.00 -14.91
C ARG A 86 11.06 5.36 -13.82
N THR A 87 10.55 5.26 -12.58
CA THR A 87 11.31 4.64 -11.49
C THR A 87 11.53 3.15 -11.72
N THR A 88 10.58 2.45 -12.34
CA THR A 88 10.73 1.05 -12.75
C THR A 88 11.86 0.86 -13.78
N ASN A 89 12.07 1.83 -14.66
CA ASN A 89 13.18 1.81 -15.62
C ASN A 89 14.52 2.27 -14.99
N GLU A 90 14.49 3.08 -13.93
CA GLU A 90 15.65 3.58 -13.19
C GLU A 90 16.04 2.73 -11.96
N VAL A 91 15.61 1.46 -11.87
CA VAL A 91 15.79 0.53 -10.71
C VAL A 91 17.22 0.40 -10.17
N PHE A 92 18.24 0.87 -10.90
CA PHE A 92 19.64 0.89 -10.45
C PHE A 92 20.06 2.17 -9.70
N SER A 93 19.14 3.10 -9.40
CA SER A 93 19.43 4.36 -8.71
C SER A 93 18.67 4.52 -7.40
N ASP A 94 19.40 4.79 -6.31
CA ASP A 94 18.85 5.17 -4.99
C ASP A 94 17.98 6.44 -5.07
N ALA A 95 18.29 7.33 -6.02
CA ALA A 95 17.49 8.52 -6.33
C ALA A 95 16.10 8.17 -6.88
N GLY A 96 15.89 6.95 -7.40
CA GLY A 96 14.58 6.49 -7.87
C GLY A 96 13.53 6.50 -6.77
N VAL A 97 13.85 5.94 -5.59
CA VAL A 97 12.93 5.93 -4.43
C VAL A 97 12.67 7.35 -3.92
N GLN A 98 13.71 8.19 -3.86
CA GLN A 98 13.62 9.57 -3.40
C GLN A 98 12.65 10.41 -4.28
N LYS A 99 12.55 10.11 -5.58
CA LYS A 99 11.59 10.76 -6.50
C LYS A 99 10.12 10.44 -6.20
N LEU A 100 9.79 9.36 -5.50
CA LEU A 100 8.40 9.04 -5.12
C LEU A 100 7.93 9.82 -3.88
N VAL A 101 8.84 10.30 -3.03
CA VAL A 101 8.49 10.96 -1.76
C VAL A 101 7.65 12.23 -1.98
N PRO A 102 8.04 13.20 -2.85
CA PRO A 102 7.23 14.40 -3.07
C PRO A 102 5.83 14.13 -3.64
N ILE A 103 5.66 13.03 -4.38
CA ILE A 103 4.36 12.63 -4.94
C ILE A 103 3.48 12.03 -3.85
N LYS A 104 4.04 11.18 -2.98
CA LYS A 104 3.35 10.66 -1.80
C LYS A 104 2.88 11.80 -0.89
N ASP A 105 3.78 12.73 -0.57
CA ASP A 105 3.48 13.86 0.31
C ASP A 105 2.38 14.75 -0.31
N SER A 106 2.46 15.04 -1.62
CA SER A 106 1.45 15.83 -2.33
C SER A 106 0.08 15.14 -2.41
N LEU A 107 0.05 13.80 -2.55
CA LEU A 107 -1.19 13.01 -2.47
C LEU A 107 -1.75 12.97 -1.05
N GLN A 108 -0.89 12.97 -0.02
CA GLN A 108 -1.31 13.01 1.39
C GLN A 108 -1.89 14.39 1.75
N ASP A 109 -1.27 15.49 1.31
CA ASP A 109 -1.84 16.84 1.44
C ASP A 109 -3.20 16.96 0.74
N PHE A 110 -3.35 16.30 -0.43
CA PHE A 110 -4.63 16.27 -1.15
C PHE A 110 -5.69 15.45 -0.40
N GLU A 111 -5.36 14.24 0.06
CA GLU A 111 -6.21 13.41 0.92
C GLU A 111 -6.72 14.18 2.14
N LEU A 112 -5.81 14.82 2.88
CA LEU A 112 -6.15 15.62 4.06
C LEU A 112 -7.10 16.77 3.72
N THR A 113 -6.93 17.40 2.56
CA THR A 113 -7.82 18.48 2.09
C THR A 113 -9.24 17.98 1.80
N VAL A 114 -9.36 16.87 1.05
CA VAL A 114 -10.66 16.26 0.72
C VAL A 114 -11.34 15.74 1.98
N LYS A 115 -10.58 15.09 2.87
CA LYS A 115 -11.07 14.56 4.14
C LYS A 115 -11.60 15.66 5.06
N GLN A 116 -10.92 16.80 5.18
CA GLN A 116 -11.40 17.94 5.96
C GLN A 116 -12.71 18.52 5.41
N CYS A 117 -12.87 18.54 4.08
CA CYS A 117 -14.13 18.96 3.45
C CYS A 117 -15.27 17.98 3.76
N LEU A 118 -15.01 16.67 3.64
CA LEU A 118 -15.96 15.61 3.97
C LEU A 118 -16.35 15.60 5.46
N GLU A 119 -15.38 15.76 6.37
CA GLU A 119 -15.61 15.87 7.82
C GLU A 119 -16.48 17.09 8.16
N CYS A 120 -16.25 18.24 7.51
CA CYS A 120 -17.08 19.43 7.69
C CYS A 120 -18.53 19.21 7.21
N LEU A 121 -18.71 18.57 6.04
CA LEU A 121 -20.04 18.28 5.49
C LEU A 121 -20.77 17.22 6.33
N THR A 122 -20.05 16.22 6.85
CA THR A 122 -20.61 15.18 7.73
C THR A 122 -21.01 15.74 9.10
N HIS A 123 -20.24 16.69 9.65
CA HIS A 123 -20.63 17.40 10.88
C HIS A 123 -21.90 18.24 10.67
N LEU A 124 -22.05 18.86 9.49
CA LEU A 124 -23.24 19.64 9.13
C LEU A 124 -24.48 18.74 8.94
N LEU A 125 -24.29 17.56 8.33
CA LEU A 125 -25.33 16.53 8.19
C LEU A 125 -25.77 15.96 9.56
N GLY A 126 -24.86 15.90 10.53
CA GLY A 126 -25.12 15.33 11.86
C GLY A 126 -25.84 16.26 12.85
N ASN A 127 -26.31 17.44 12.41
CA ASN A 127 -27.01 18.40 13.27
C ASN A 127 -28.22 19.05 12.57
N ASP A 128 -29.41 18.51 12.83
CA ASP A 128 -30.69 18.96 12.27
C ASP A 128 -30.93 20.47 12.45
N GLU A 129 -30.51 21.05 13.58
CA GLU A 129 -30.63 22.49 13.86
C GLU A 129 -29.74 23.35 12.95
N ASP A 130 -28.55 22.86 12.57
CA ASP A 130 -27.71 23.56 11.60
C ASP A 130 -28.31 23.46 10.20
N MET A 131 -28.84 22.29 9.81
CA MET A 131 -29.53 22.09 8.52
C MET A 131 -30.79 22.97 8.40
N LEU A 132 -31.63 23.03 9.44
CA LEU A 132 -32.76 23.95 9.54
C LEU A 132 -32.31 25.42 9.58
N GLY A 133 -31.12 25.68 10.12
CA GLY A 133 -30.47 26.99 10.14
C GLY A 133 -30.17 27.55 8.75
N LEU A 134 -29.92 26.68 7.76
CA LEU A 134 -29.61 27.04 6.38
C LEU A 134 -30.83 27.47 5.55
N LEU A 135 -32.05 27.06 5.95
CA LEU A 135 -33.30 27.37 5.23
C LEU A 135 -33.79 28.81 5.47
N LEU A 136 -32.98 29.79 5.03
CA LEU A 136 -33.20 31.22 5.28
C LEU A 136 -34.54 31.75 4.77
N THR A 137 -34.99 31.32 3.58
CA THR A 137 -36.24 31.73 2.94
C THR A 137 -37.45 31.20 3.70
N GLU A 138 -37.45 29.92 4.09
CA GLU A 138 -38.55 29.35 4.89
C GLU A 138 -38.56 29.89 6.32
N LYS A 139 -37.39 30.14 6.91
CA LYS A 139 -37.25 30.81 8.22
C LYS A 139 -37.82 32.23 8.20
N ALA A 140 -37.60 32.99 7.12
CA ALA A 140 -38.21 34.30 6.91
C ALA A 140 -39.74 34.22 6.77
N LYS A 141 -40.25 33.25 5.99
CA LYS A 141 -41.70 33.00 5.84
C LYS A 141 -42.36 32.62 7.17
N ALA A 142 -41.78 31.68 7.93
CA ALA A 142 -42.27 31.25 9.23
C ALA A 142 -42.30 32.42 10.24
N SER A 143 -41.21 33.19 10.31
CA SER A 143 -41.13 34.39 11.15
C SER A 143 -42.20 35.43 10.80
N SER A 144 -42.50 35.63 9.51
CA SER A 144 -43.56 36.56 9.07
C SER A 144 -44.98 36.14 9.47
N LYS A 145 -45.20 34.84 9.74
CA LYS A 145 -46.48 34.27 10.19
C LYS A 145 -46.56 34.07 11.71
N GLY A 146 -45.45 34.23 12.43
CA GLY A 146 -45.36 33.87 13.86
C GLY A 146 -45.34 32.36 14.12
N GLU A 147 -44.96 31.57 13.13
CA GLU A 147 -44.90 30.10 13.19
C GLU A 147 -43.45 29.62 13.39
N HIS A 148 -43.29 28.42 13.96
CA HIS A 148 -41.99 27.74 14.02
C HIS A 148 -41.77 26.89 12.77
N LEU A 149 -40.51 26.76 12.33
CA LEU A 149 -40.13 25.92 11.21
C LEU A 149 -40.35 24.44 11.57
N ARG A 150 -40.99 23.65 10.69
CA ARG A 150 -41.17 22.21 10.91
C ARG A 150 -39.81 21.52 10.82
N HIS A 151 -39.48 20.66 11.78
CA HIS A 151 -38.21 19.93 11.76
C HIS A 151 -38.04 19.07 10.50
N GLU A 152 -39.12 18.45 10.00
CA GLU A 152 -39.13 17.64 8.76
C GLU A 152 -38.62 18.37 7.51
N MET A 153 -38.42 19.70 7.53
CA MET A 153 -37.89 20.44 6.38
C MET A 153 -36.38 20.24 6.15
N HIS A 154 -35.63 19.64 7.08
CA HIS A 154 -34.20 19.35 6.86
C HIS A 154 -33.96 18.28 5.78
N GLU A 155 -34.93 17.40 5.50
CA GLU A 155 -34.80 16.25 4.59
C GLU A 155 -34.27 16.64 3.18
N ALA A 156 -34.68 17.80 2.67
CA ALA A 156 -34.21 18.30 1.37
C ALA A 156 -32.74 18.77 1.39
N VAL A 157 -32.28 19.31 2.53
CA VAL A 157 -30.89 19.75 2.75
C VAL A 157 -29.99 18.53 2.98
N GLU A 158 -30.49 17.57 3.77
CA GLU A 158 -29.87 16.29 4.07
C GLU A 158 -29.60 15.50 2.78
N LEU A 159 -30.61 15.29 1.92
CA LEU A 159 -30.45 14.61 0.63
C LEU A 159 -29.43 15.30 -0.30
N LEU A 160 -29.40 16.64 -0.31
CA LEU A 160 -28.41 17.41 -1.08
C LEU A 160 -26.99 17.15 -0.56
N PHE A 161 -26.79 17.20 0.77
CA PHE A 161 -25.48 17.03 1.39
C PHE A 161 -24.99 15.60 1.39
N GLU A 162 -25.87 14.60 1.51
CA GLU A 162 -25.52 13.19 1.36
C GLU A 162 -24.91 12.90 -0.02
N GLU A 163 -25.47 13.48 -1.09
CA GLU A 163 -24.97 13.25 -2.46
C GLU A 163 -23.57 13.85 -2.64
N TYR A 164 -23.31 15.08 -2.18
CA TYR A 164 -21.97 15.65 -2.22
C TYR A 164 -20.99 14.96 -1.26
N ALA A 165 -21.43 14.49 -0.08
CA ALA A 165 -20.62 13.69 0.83
C ALA A 165 -20.22 12.34 0.19
N ARG A 166 -21.14 11.71 -0.54
CA ARG A 166 -20.89 10.49 -1.32
C ARG A 166 -19.87 10.74 -2.43
N GLN A 167 -19.98 11.83 -3.17
CA GLN A 167 -19.00 12.22 -4.20
C GLN A 167 -17.62 12.50 -3.60
N LEU A 168 -17.53 13.23 -2.48
CA LEU A 168 -16.27 13.46 -1.76
C LEU A 168 -15.65 12.15 -1.23
N SER A 169 -16.47 11.21 -0.77
CA SER A 169 -16.04 9.87 -0.33
C SER A 169 -15.45 9.04 -1.48
N ASN A 170 -16.06 9.10 -2.67
CA ASN A 170 -15.53 8.45 -3.87
C ASN A 170 -14.16 9.02 -4.26
N VAL A 171 -14.02 10.35 -4.29
CA VAL A 171 -12.73 11.03 -4.54
C VAL A 171 -11.68 10.60 -3.51
N LEU A 172 -12.03 10.53 -2.23
CA LEU A 172 -11.13 10.08 -1.16
C LEU A 172 -10.70 8.61 -1.36
N HIS A 173 -11.60 7.74 -1.84
CA HIS A 173 -11.28 6.34 -2.16
C HIS A 173 -10.27 6.23 -3.31
N GLU A 174 -10.44 7.01 -4.37
CA GLU A 174 -9.52 7.05 -5.52
C GLU A 174 -8.15 7.63 -5.14
N VAL A 175 -8.10 8.65 -4.28
CA VAL A 175 -6.83 9.16 -3.70
C VAL A 175 -6.13 8.07 -2.89
N HIS A 176 -6.84 7.35 -2.01
CA HIS A 176 -6.27 6.23 -1.27
C HIS A 176 -5.78 5.10 -2.20
N PHE A 177 -6.47 4.82 -3.30
CA PHE A 177 -6.02 3.85 -4.30
C PHE A 177 -4.69 4.27 -4.94
N LEU A 178 -4.56 5.54 -5.35
CA LEU A 178 -3.31 6.11 -5.87
C LEU A 178 -2.17 6.08 -4.84
N GLN A 179 -2.44 6.43 -3.58
CA GLN A 179 -1.46 6.33 -2.49
C GLN A 179 -0.96 4.91 -2.27
N ARG A 180 -1.87 3.91 -2.23
CA ARG A 180 -1.48 2.49 -2.09
C ARG A 180 -0.63 2.04 -3.27
N ARG A 181 -0.99 2.41 -4.51
CA ARG A 181 -0.19 2.12 -5.71
C ARG A 181 1.23 2.70 -5.60
N VAL A 182 1.36 3.95 -5.16
CA VAL A 182 2.67 4.59 -4.91
C VAL A 182 3.46 3.84 -3.84
N GLN A 183 2.84 3.50 -2.70
CA GLN A 183 3.51 2.79 -1.60
C GLN A 183 3.97 1.38 -2.01
N SER A 184 3.10 0.56 -2.62
CA SER A 184 3.48 -0.78 -3.08
C SER A 184 4.60 -0.74 -4.13
N LYS A 185 4.69 0.33 -4.94
CA LYS A 185 5.83 0.56 -5.84
C LYS A 185 7.09 0.99 -5.11
N GLN A 186 7.02 1.83 -4.07
CA GLN A 186 8.17 2.14 -3.20
C GLN A 186 8.75 0.87 -2.56
N GLU A 187 7.89 0.02 -2.01
CA GLU A 187 8.26 -1.25 -1.38
C GLU A 187 8.90 -2.22 -2.38
N LEU A 188 8.32 -2.38 -3.58
CA LEU A 188 8.90 -3.20 -4.66
C LEU A 188 10.29 -2.70 -5.08
N VAL A 189 10.47 -1.39 -5.25
CA VAL A 189 11.78 -0.81 -5.62
C VAL A 189 12.80 -1.03 -4.51
N ALA A 190 12.44 -0.84 -3.24
CA ALA A 190 13.32 -1.13 -2.11
C ALA A 190 13.78 -2.60 -2.08
N LEU A 191 12.84 -3.55 -2.23
CA LEU A 191 13.15 -4.98 -2.34
C LEU A 191 14.09 -5.29 -3.52
N SER A 192 13.90 -4.63 -4.67
CA SER A 192 14.76 -4.80 -5.85
C SER A 192 16.18 -4.26 -5.62
N LEU A 193 16.32 -3.14 -4.90
CA LEU A 193 17.60 -2.54 -4.55
C LEU A 193 18.38 -3.41 -3.57
N ASP A 194 17.71 -4.01 -2.59
CA ASP A 194 18.33 -4.95 -1.65
C ASP A 194 18.69 -6.28 -2.32
N ALA A 195 17.89 -6.76 -3.28
CA ALA A 195 18.28 -7.88 -4.14
C ALA A 195 19.54 -7.56 -4.97
N TYR A 196 19.66 -6.32 -5.48
CA TYR A 196 20.84 -5.86 -6.20
C TYR A 196 22.08 -5.74 -5.30
N ARG A 197 21.95 -5.17 -4.08
CA ARG A 197 23.01 -5.15 -3.05
C ARG A 197 23.49 -6.56 -2.71
N ASN A 198 22.56 -7.49 -2.49
CA ASN A 198 22.86 -8.91 -2.24
C ASN A 198 23.58 -9.58 -3.43
N ARG A 199 23.25 -9.20 -4.68
CA ARG A 199 23.97 -9.66 -5.88
C ARG A 199 25.40 -9.11 -5.93
N MET A 200 25.60 -7.83 -5.61
CA MET A 200 26.94 -7.22 -5.56
C MET A 200 27.83 -7.85 -4.47
N ILE A 201 27.30 -8.03 -3.25
CA ILE A 201 28.00 -8.70 -2.15
C ILE A 201 28.44 -10.11 -2.59
N ARG A 202 27.52 -10.88 -3.20
CA ARG A 202 27.83 -12.22 -3.71
C ARG A 202 28.93 -12.20 -4.78
N MET A 203 28.91 -11.23 -5.69
CA MET A 203 29.96 -11.05 -6.70
C MET A 203 31.32 -10.72 -6.07
N ASN A 204 31.35 -9.85 -5.06
CA ASN A 204 32.57 -9.52 -4.33
C ASN A 204 33.16 -10.76 -3.60
N VAL A 205 32.31 -11.60 -3.01
CA VAL A 205 32.77 -12.86 -2.39
C VAL A 205 33.33 -13.82 -3.45
N TYR A 206 32.71 -13.94 -4.62
CA TYR A 206 33.27 -14.75 -5.71
C TYR A 206 34.63 -14.23 -6.21
N LEU A 207 34.78 -12.91 -6.37
CA LEU A 207 36.07 -12.29 -6.72
C LEU A 207 37.13 -12.55 -5.64
N SER A 208 36.75 -12.49 -4.36
CA SER A 208 37.63 -12.80 -3.23
C SER A 208 38.08 -14.27 -3.21
N ILE A 209 37.19 -15.21 -3.53
CA ILE A 209 37.52 -16.64 -3.68
C ILE A 209 38.53 -16.86 -4.81
N VAL A 210 38.32 -16.22 -5.97
CA VAL A 210 39.27 -16.25 -7.10
C VAL A 210 40.62 -15.63 -6.71
N GLY A 211 40.59 -14.52 -5.97
CA GLY A 211 41.79 -13.86 -5.43
C GLY A 211 42.61 -14.77 -4.51
N ILE A 212 41.96 -15.52 -3.61
CA ILE A 212 42.63 -16.51 -2.73
C ILE A 212 43.26 -17.64 -3.55
N GLY A 213 42.55 -18.14 -4.58
CA GLY A 213 43.09 -19.14 -5.51
C GLY A 213 44.35 -18.65 -6.21
N LEU A 214 44.30 -17.46 -6.82
CA LEU A 214 45.46 -16.84 -7.48
C LEU A 214 46.61 -16.53 -6.52
N ALA A 215 46.31 -16.06 -5.30
CA ALA A 215 47.32 -15.82 -4.27
C ALA A 215 48.06 -17.12 -3.90
N SER A 216 47.35 -18.24 -3.77
CA SER A 216 47.96 -19.55 -3.45
C SER A 216 48.90 -20.08 -4.55
N ALA A 217 48.61 -19.81 -5.83
CA ALA A 217 49.53 -20.11 -6.93
C ALA A 217 50.72 -19.14 -6.96
N THR A 218 50.46 -17.86 -6.71
CA THR A 218 51.48 -16.78 -6.73
C THR A 218 52.52 -16.95 -5.62
N THR A 219 52.14 -17.41 -4.42
CA THR A 219 53.12 -17.66 -3.35
C THR A 219 54.07 -18.79 -3.70
N VAL A 220 53.59 -19.90 -4.29
CA VAL A 220 54.46 -21.00 -4.74
C VAL A 220 55.36 -20.56 -5.89
N ALA A 221 54.82 -19.82 -6.87
CA ALA A 221 55.64 -19.22 -7.94
C ALA A 221 56.71 -18.26 -7.37
N GLY A 222 56.37 -17.50 -6.32
CA GLY A 222 57.31 -16.63 -5.61
C GLY A 222 58.44 -17.40 -4.93
N PHE A 223 58.15 -18.53 -4.25
CA PHE A 223 59.19 -19.37 -3.63
C PHE A 223 60.20 -19.92 -4.65
N TYR A 224 59.71 -20.42 -5.80
CA TYR A 224 60.58 -20.92 -6.87
C TYR A 224 61.21 -19.83 -7.74
N GLY A 225 60.67 -18.60 -7.71
CA GLY A 225 61.23 -17.42 -8.39
C GLY A 225 62.33 -16.71 -7.60
N MET A 226 62.54 -17.06 -6.33
CA MET A 226 63.68 -16.57 -5.54
C MET A 226 64.99 -17.29 -5.95
N ASN A 227 66.09 -16.55 -5.98
CA ASN A 227 67.43 -17.05 -6.29
C ASN A 227 68.05 -17.83 -5.11
N LEU A 228 67.40 -18.94 -4.74
CA LEU A 228 67.84 -19.89 -3.72
C LEU A 228 68.09 -21.24 -4.41
N ILE A 229 69.16 -21.94 -4.00
CA ILE A 229 69.46 -23.27 -4.54
C ILE A 229 68.39 -24.24 -4.02
N ASN A 230 67.54 -24.69 -4.93
CA ASN A 230 66.36 -25.51 -4.66
C ASN A 230 66.60 -27.00 -4.99
N GLY A 231 67.75 -27.36 -5.55
CA GLY A 231 68.17 -28.76 -5.78
C GLY A 231 67.44 -29.49 -6.92
N HIS A 232 66.33 -28.95 -7.41
CA HIS A 232 65.53 -29.47 -8.53
C HIS A 232 65.87 -28.85 -9.90
N GLU A 233 66.86 -27.96 -9.96
CA GLU A 233 67.20 -27.13 -11.13
C GLU A 233 67.64 -27.92 -12.38
N ASN A 234 68.20 -29.12 -12.21
CA ASN A 234 68.66 -29.97 -13.32
C ASN A 234 67.58 -30.92 -13.88
N SER A 235 66.33 -30.82 -13.40
CA SER A 235 65.23 -31.70 -13.83
C SER A 235 64.41 -31.08 -14.97
N ALA A 236 64.37 -31.76 -16.13
CA ALA A 236 63.61 -31.33 -17.30
C ALA A 236 62.09 -31.26 -17.09
N THR A 237 61.54 -31.91 -16.06
CA THR A 237 60.09 -31.99 -15.81
C THR A 237 59.62 -31.24 -14.55
N ALA A 238 60.54 -30.69 -13.74
CA ALA A 238 60.19 -30.05 -12.47
C ALA A 238 59.38 -28.76 -12.67
N TYR A 239 59.70 -27.97 -13.69
CA TYR A 239 58.98 -26.74 -14.03
C TYR A 239 57.50 -27.02 -14.36
N ASP A 240 57.26 -27.91 -15.33
CA ASP A 240 55.90 -28.28 -15.76
C ASP A 240 55.08 -28.89 -14.61
N ALA A 241 55.70 -29.71 -13.76
CA ALA A 241 55.05 -30.30 -12.60
C ALA A 241 54.61 -29.24 -11.57
N VAL A 242 55.44 -28.22 -11.29
CA VAL A 242 55.09 -27.13 -10.37
C VAL A 242 53.98 -26.25 -10.96
N VAL A 243 54.07 -25.90 -12.26
CA VAL A 243 53.05 -25.08 -12.94
C VAL A 243 51.70 -25.81 -12.99
N ALA A 244 51.69 -27.10 -13.35
CA ALA A 244 50.48 -27.90 -13.39
C ALA A 244 49.88 -28.11 -11.98
N GLY A 245 50.73 -28.43 -10.98
CA GLY A 245 50.29 -28.69 -9.60
C GLY A 245 49.72 -27.44 -8.91
N THR A 246 50.36 -26.28 -9.07
CA THR A 246 49.87 -25.02 -8.52
C THR A 246 48.58 -24.56 -9.18
N SER A 247 48.49 -24.67 -10.51
CA SER A 247 47.27 -24.36 -11.27
C SER A 247 46.10 -25.25 -10.86
N LEU A 248 46.33 -26.56 -10.73
CA LEU A 248 45.33 -27.52 -10.25
C LEU A 248 44.88 -27.20 -8.81
N THR A 249 45.82 -26.86 -7.93
CA THR A 249 45.51 -26.51 -6.52
C THR A 249 44.66 -25.25 -6.43
N ALA A 250 45.00 -24.20 -7.18
CA ALA A 250 44.21 -22.97 -7.24
C ALA A 250 42.79 -23.23 -7.79
N LEU A 251 42.66 -24.05 -8.83
CA LEU A 251 41.35 -24.45 -9.38
C LEU A 251 40.53 -25.26 -8.37
N LEU A 252 41.15 -26.18 -7.62
CA LEU A 252 40.47 -26.97 -6.58
C LEU A 252 39.99 -26.08 -5.42
N ILE A 253 40.78 -25.09 -5.00
CA ILE A 253 40.37 -24.11 -3.97
C ILE A 253 39.15 -23.33 -4.46
N VAL A 254 39.20 -22.76 -5.68
CA VAL A 254 38.08 -22.01 -6.25
C VAL A 254 36.84 -22.90 -6.43
N ALA A 255 36.99 -24.11 -6.97
CA ALA A 255 35.90 -25.06 -7.16
C ALA A 255 35.27 -25.53 -5.83
N GLY A 256 36.08 -25.82 -4.82
CA GLY A 256 35.61 -26.20 -3.48
C GLY A 256 34.86 -25.07 -2.78
N CYS A 257 35.44 -23.88 -2.71
CA CYS A 257 34.81 -22.71 -2.09
C CYS A 257 33.54 -22.28 -2.85
N THR A 258 33.56 -22.27 -4.19
CA THR A 258 32.36 -21.95 -4.98
C THR A 258 31.27 -23.01 -4.85
N SER A 259 31.60 -24.31 -4.76
CA SER A 259 30.61 -25.38 -4.54
C SER A 259 29.99 -25.32 -3.14
N TYR A 260 30.77 -24.94 -2.13
CA TYR A 260 30.28 -24.73 -0.77
C TYR A 260 29.33 -23.52 -0.68
N LEU A 261 29.69 -22.38 -1.29
CA LEU A 261 28.84 -21.18 -1.31
C LEU A 261 27.64 -21.30 -2.25
N SER A 262 27.83 -21.93 -3.41
CA SER A 262 26.78 -22.34 -4.33
C SER A 262 26.11 -23.62 -3.82
N GLY A 263 25.60 -23.55 -2.60
CA GLY A 263 24.69 -24.57 -2.08
C GLY A 263 23.55 -24.77 -3.08
N ASN A 264 23.61 -25.86 -3.85
CA ASN A 264 22.59 -26.19 -4.86
C ASN A 264 21.20 -26.31 -4.22
N THR A 265 21.16 -26.62 -2.92
CA THR A 265 20.01 -26.55 -2.02
C THR A 265 19.39 -25.16 -1.93
N MET A 266 20.17 -24.08 -1.88
CA MET A 266 19.66 -22.70 -1.77
C MET A 266 19.00 -22.22 -3.07
N ARG A 267 19.53 -22.61 -4.25
CA ARG A 267 18.86 -22.33 -5.53
C ARG A 267 17.55 -23.10 -5.65
N LYS A 268 17.52 -24.37 -5.25
CA LYS A 268 16.27 -25.18 -5.21
C LYS A 268 15.22 -24.56 -4.28
N ARG A 269 15.61 -24.16 -3.06
CA ARG A 269 14.72 -23.45 -2.13
C ARG A 269 14.19 -22.13 -2.70
N ALA A 270 15.03 -21.35 -3.38
CA ALA A 270 14.59 -20.10 -4.01
C ALA A 270 13.60 -20.32 -5.16
N ALA A 271 13.78 -21.40 -5.95
CA ALA A 271 12.81 -21.78 -6.99
C ALA A 271 11.48 -22.23 -6.37
N GLN A 272 11.50 -23.06 -5.32
CA GLN A 272 10.30 -23.49 -4.59
C GLN A 272 9.52 -22.29 -4.00
N ARG A 273 10.20 -21.28 -3.45
CA ARG A 273 9.52 -20.06 -2.96
C ARG A 273 8.80 -19.27 -4.06
N LEU A 274 9.34 -19.24 -5.28
CA LEU A 274 8.68 -18.59 -6.42
C LEU A 274 7.45 -19.39 -6.86
N GLU A 275 7.56 -20.72 -6.91
CA GLU A 275 6.48 -21.66 -7.25
C GLU A 275 5.33 -21.62 -6.22
N GLU A 276 5.65 -21.49 -4.92
CA GLU A 276 4.67 -21.24 -3.84
C GLU A 276 3.92 -19.92 -4.07
N ILE A 277 4.62 -18.82 -4.36
CA ILE A 277 4.02 -17.49 -4.58
C ILE A 277 3.14 -17.47 -5.84
N GLU A 278 3.58 -18.11 -6.92
CA GLU A 278 2.80 -18.25 -8.16
C GLU A 278 1.51 -19.04 -7.91
N THR A 279 1.59 -20.14 -7.16
CA THR A 279 0.43 -20.96 -6.78
C THR A 279 -0.56 -20.16 -5.92
N ILE A 280 -0.08 -19.38 -4.93
CA ILE A 280 -0.91 -18.48 -4.12
C ILE A 280 -1.60 -17.42 -5.01
N SER A 281 -0.84 -16.78 -5.90
CA SER A 281 -1.37 -15.70 -6.73
C SER A 281 -2.40 -16.21 -7.76
N GLY A 282 -2.21 -17.41 -8.30
CA GLY A 282 -3.17 -18.05 -9.21
C GLY A 282 -4.43 -18.53 -8.51
N ALA A 283 -4.28 -19.15 -7.33
CA ALA A 283 -5.38 -19.57 -6.46
C ALA A 283 -6.28 -18.41 -6.04
N LEU A 284 -5.70 -17.26 -5.65
CA LEU A 284 -6.43 -16.07 -5.22
C LEU A 284 -6.83 -15.14 -6.39
N SER A 285 -6.51 -15.49 -7.64
CA SER A 285 -6.73 -14.64 -8.81
C SER A 285 -8.20 -14.43 -9.16
N ASP A 286 -9.09 -15.36 -8.78
CA ASP A 286 -10.52 -15.29 -9.08
C ASP A 286 -11.34 -15.70 -7.85
N MET A 287 -11.45 -14.77 -6.91
CA MET A 287 -12.29 -14.92 -5.72
C MET A 287 -13.78 -15.04 -6.06
N ALA A 288 -14.23 -14.58 -7.23
CA ALA A 288 -15.62 -14.73 -7.66
C ALA A 288 -15.90 -16.17 -8.11
N ALA A 289 -14.94 -16.81 -8.79
CA ALA A 289 -14.99 -18.24 -9.10
C ALA A 289 -15.06 -19.08 -7.82
N LEU A 290 -14.27 -18.73 -6.78
CA LEU A 290 -14.30 -19.36 -5.46
C LEU A 290 -15.63 -19.14 -4.72
N ASP A 291 -16.15 -17.91 -4.66
CA ASP A 291 -17.45 -17.61 -4.04
C ASP A 291 -18.59 -18.40 -4.72
N TYR A 292 -18.56 -18.52 -6.05
CA TYR A 292 -19.50 -19.37 -6.78
C TYR A 292 -19.40 -20.85 -6.36
N THR A 293 -18.21 -21.44 -6.22
CA THR A 293 -18.09 -22.85 -5.79
C THR A 293 -18.61 -23.07 -4.38
N ILE A 294 -18.33 -22.14 -3.46
CA ILE A 294 -18.82 -22.16 -2.09
C ILE A 294 -20.35 -22.06 -2.06
N LYS A 295 -20.92 -21.13 -2.84
CA LYS A 295 -22.37 -20.96 -2.95
C LYS A 295 -23.07 -22.22 -3.50
N VAL A 296 -22.52 -22.83 -4.56
CA VAL A 296 -23.03 -24.09 -5.12
C VAL A 296 -22.97 -25.22 -4.08
N MET A 297 -21.93 -25.27 -3.25
CA MET A 297 -21.85 -26.24 -2.15
C MET A 297 -22.93 -26.01 -1.08
N VAL A 298 -23.13 -24.75 -0.67
CA VAL A 298 -24.14 -24.35 0.33
C VAL A 298 -25.55 -24.67 -0.16
N ASP A 299 -25.88 -24.32 -1.41
CA ASP A 299 -27.18 -24.60 -2.02
C ASP A 299 -27.46 -26.10 -2.17
N GLN A 300 -26.42 -26.93 -2.41
CA GLN A 300 -26.56 -28.38 -2.50
C GLN A 300 -26.64 -29.09 -1.14
N GLY A 301 -26.24 -28.44 -0.04
CA GLY A 301 -26.30 -28.98 1.32
C GLY A 301 -25.50 -30.28 1.53
N LYS A 302 -24.46 -30.52 0.72
CA LYS A 302 -23.65 -31.75 0.71
C LYS A 302 -22.16 -31.43 0.82
N PRO A 303 -21.38 -32.26 1.51
CA PRO A 303 -19.93 -32.08 1.57
C PRO A 303 -19.31 -32.28 0.19
N MET A 304 -18.47 -31.34 -0.23
CA MET A 304 -17.85 -31.33 -1.56
C MET A 304 -16.48 -32.01 -1.51
N ASN A 305 -16.24 -32.95 -2.42
CA ASN A 305 -14.93 -33.57 -2.57
C ASN A 305 -14.02 -32.76 -3.50
N LYS A 306 -12.71 -33.02 -3.45
CA LYS A 306 -11.69 -32.32 -4.25
C LYS A 306 -11.96 -32.29 -5.75
N THR A 307 -12.56 -33.36 -6.31
CA THR A 307 -12.88 -33.42 -7.74
C THR A 307 -14.10 -32.58 -8.13
N ALA A 308 -15.15 -32.53 -7.30
CA ALA A 308 -16.28 -31.62 -7.53
C ALA A 308 -15.88 -30.15 -7.30
N PHE A 309 -15.06 -29.88 -6.29
CA PHE A 309 -14.48 -28.54 -6.06
C PHE A 309 -13.64 -28.10 -7.26
N SER A 310 -12.74 -28.95 -7.76
CA SER A 310 -11.95 -28.71 -8.98
C SER A 310 -12.84 -28.44 -10.20
N HIS A 311 -13.91 -29.20 -10.38
CA HIS A 311 -14.85 -29.03 -11.49
C HIS A 311 -15.52 -27.65 -11.43
N HIS A 312 -16.17 -27.32 -10.30
CA HIS A 312 -16.89 -26.05 -10.19
C HIS A 312 -15.94 -24.85 -10.25
N LEU A 313 -14.71 -24.96 -9.74
CA LEU A 313 -13.72 -23.87 -9.80
C LEU A 313 -13.21 -23.64 -11.24
N ARG A 314 -13.13 -24.71 -12.05
CA ARG A 314 -12.81 -24.62 -13.48
C ARG A 314 -13.99 -24.15 -14.33
N GLU A 315 -15.21 -24.44 -13.89
CA GLU A 315 -16.45 -24.05 -14.56
C GLU A 315 -16.77 -22.55 -14.37
N SER A 316 -16.43 -21.97 -13.21
CA SER A 316 -16.69 -20.56 -12.89
C SER A 316 -15.57 -19.60 -13.29
N ARG A 317 -14.31 -20.05 -13.37
CA ARG A 317 -13.16 -19.17 -13.66
C ARG A 317 -13.14 -18.70 -15.12
N HIS A 318 -13.29 -17.40 -15.33
CA HIS A 318 -13.33 -16.81 -16.68
C HIS A 318 -11.94 -16.63 -17.32
N SER A 319 -10.86 -16.78 -16.54
CA SER A 319 -9.48 -16.51 -16.96
C SER A 319 -8.55 -17.70 -16.69
N GLY A 320 -8.13 -18.38 -17.77
CA GLY A 320 -7.03 -19.34 -17.81
C GLY A 320 -7.26 -20.71 -17.15
N ASP A 321 -6.50 -21.72 -17.59
CA ASP A 321 -6.52 -23.09 -17.03
C ASP A 321 -6.16 -23.11 -15.53
N VAL A 322 -7.05 -23.68 -14.70
CA VAL A 322 -6.78 -23.85 -13.26
C VAL A 322 -5.73 -24.95 -13.08
N MET A 323 -4.54 -24.56 -12.62
CA MET A 323 -3.47 -25.50 -12.32
C MET A 323 -3.89 -26.39 -11.15
N GLU A 324 -3.61 -27.69 -11.25
CA GLU A 324 -4.02 -28.66 -10.21
C GLU A 324 -3.48 -28.26 -8.82
N ARG A 325 -2.30 -27.64 -8.78
CA ARG A 325 -1.69 -27.11 -7.53
C ARG A 325 -2.46 -25.96 -6.89
N GLU A 326 -3.15 -25.13 -7.69
CA GLU A 326 -4.02 -24.05 -7.19
C GLU A 326 -5.26 -24.66 -6.52
N VAL A 327 -5.85 -25.67 -7.16
CA VAL A 327 -6.98 -26.44 -6.62
C VAL A 327 -6.56 -27.14 -5.33
N ASP A 328 -5.42 -27.82 -5.35
CA ASP A 328 -4.86 -28.54 -4.20
C ASP A 328 -4.66 -27.60 -3.02
N MET A 329 -3.99 -26.46 -3.24
CA MET A 329 -3.76 -25.48 -2.18
C MET A 329 -5.07 -24.91 -1.61
N LEU A 330 -6.04 -24.55 -2.48
CA LEU A 330 -7.33 -24.04 -2.02
C LEU A 330 -8.11 -25.10 -1.25
N PHE A 331 -8.12 -26.33 -1.74
CA PHE A 331 -8.82 -27.44 -1.09
C PHE A 331 -8.21 -27.77 0.28
N ASP A 332 -6.88 -27.85 0.37
CA ASP A 332 -6.16 -28.15 1.60
C ASP A 332 -6.30 -27.02 2.67
N VAL A 333 -6.58 -25.78 2.25
CA VAL A 333 -6.88 -24.64 3.14
C VAL A 333 -8.33 -24.63 3.60
N LEU A 334 -9.26 -25.17 2.80
CA LEU A 334 -10.70 -25.20 3.08
C LEU A 334 -11.18 -26.49 3.78
N ASP A 335 -10.47 -27.61 3.63
CA ASP A 335 -10.71 -28.85 4.38
C ASP A 335 -10.12 -28.76 5.80
N ILE A 336 -10.85 -28.05 6.68
CA ILE A 336 -10.48 -27.86 8.09
C ILE A 336 -10.42 -29.22 8.83
N SER A 337 -11.25 -30.18 8.41
CA SER A 337 -11.31 -31.55 8.94
C SER A 337 -10.15 -32.47 8.54
N GLN A 338 -9.43 -32.15 7.47
CA GLN A 338 -8.46 -33.01 6.79
C GLN A 338 -9.02 -34.39 6.40
N ASP A 339 -10.31 -34.47 6.03
CA ASP A 339 -11.00 -35.74 5.73
C ASP A 339 -11.22 -35.98 4.21
N GLY A 340 -10.71 -35.07 3.37
CA GLY A 340 -10.87 -35.09 1.92
C GLY A 340 -12.19 -34.50 1.44
N LYS A 341 -12.93 -33.80 2.30
CA LYS A 341 -14.18 -33.10 1.99
C LYS A 341 -14.25 -31.74 2.67
N ILE A 342 -14.93 -30.83 1.99
CA ILE A 342 -15.25 -29.51 2.49
C ILE A 342 -16.71 -29.53 2.96
N TYR A 343 -17.00 -29.12 4.19
CA TYR A 343 -18.36 -29.09 4.74
C TYR A 343 -18.95 -27.67 4.68
N THR A 344 -20.27 -27.58 4.54
CA THR A 344 -20.99 -26.29 4.57
C THR A 344 -20.96 -25.60 5.94
N GLU A 345 -20.67 -26.35 7.01
CA GLU A 345 -20.54 -25.82 8.37
C GLU A 345 -19.20 -25.11 8.59
N ASP A 346 -18.13 -25.52 7.88
CA ASP A 346 -16.80 -24.92 7.97
C ASP A 346 -16.83 -23.41 7.63
N PHE A 347 -17.65 -23.01 6.65
CA PHE A 347 -17.80 -21.61 6.19
C PHE A 347 -18.67 -20.75 7.10
N ARG A 348 -19.62 -21.34 7.84
CA ARG A 348 -20.42 -20.58 8.82
C ARG A 348 -19.55 -20.04 9.96
N SER A 349 -18.46 -20.74 10.27
CA SER A 349 -17.39 -20.26 11.13
C SER A 349 -16.78 -18.95 10.61
N ILE A 350 -16.62 -18.82 9.29
CA ILE A 350 -16.02 -17.67 8.61
C ILE A 350 -17.00 -16.49 8.55
N GLU A 351 -18.28 -16.73 8.26
CA GLU A 351 -19.32 -15.69 8.31
C GLU A 351 -19.42 -15.04 9.71
N SER A 352 -19.23 -15.82 10.78
CA SER A 352 -19.25 -15.32 12.16
C SER A 352 -18.11 -14.32 12.47
N PHE A 353 -16.98 -14.43 11.76
CA PHE A 353 -15.87 -13.48 11.88
C PHE A 353 -16.14 -12.14 11.18
N GLY A 354 -16.92 -12.13 10.09
CA GLY A 354 -17.25 -10.93 9.33
C GLY A 354 -18.10 -9.92 10.12
N HIS A 355 -18.98 -10.40 10.99
CA HIS A 355 -19.87 -9.55 11.79
C HIS A 355 -19.35 -9.18 13.19
N SER A 356 -18.39 -9.94 13.75
CA SER A 356 -17.91 -9.70 15.13
C SER A 356 -16.73 -8.70 15.22
N THR A 357 -16.04 -8.41 14.11
CA THR A 357 -14.81 -7.59 14.11
C THR A 357 -15.02 -6.09 13.85
N VAL A 358 -16.24 -5.58 14.04
CA VAL A 358 -16.56 -4.12 13.95
C VAL A 358 -16.90 -3.49 15.31
N MET A 359 -17.14 -4.29 16.37
CA MET A 359 -17.34 -3.76 17.73
C MET A 359 -16.64 -4.58 18.82
N GLN A 360 -15.36 -4.27 19.07
CA GLN A 360 -14.82 -3.95 20.41
C GLN A 360 -13.29 -3.76 20.38
N CYS A 361 -12.84 -2.56 19.94
CA CYS A 361 -11.58 -2.02 20.44
C CYS A 361 -11.88 -1.06 21.60
N LYS A 362 -12.44 -1.60 22.69
CA LYS A 362 -12.71 -0.84 23.92
C LYS A 362 -11.37 -0.63 24.64
N ILE A 363 -10.88 0.59 24.62
CA ILE A 363 -9.70 1.00 25.39
C ILE A 363 -10.05 0.96 26.88
N ASN A 364 -9.11 0.46 27.70
CA ASN A 364 -9.14 0.34 29.17
C ASN A 364 -10.04 -0.79 29.73
N PRO A 365 -9.58 -1.52 30.77
CA PRO A 365 -9.30 -0.89 32.07
C PRO A 365 -7.96 -1.27 32.74
N GLY A 366 -7.46 -0.38 33.62
CA GLY A 366 -6.41 -0.71 34.57
C GLY A 366 -6.90 -1.62 35.72
N GLY A 367 -6.04 -2.52 36.21
CA GLY A 367 -6.46 -3.59 37.12
C GLY A 367 -5.35 -4.33 37.88
N ALA A 368 -4.31 -3.62 38.35
CA ALA A 368 -3.39 -4.01 39.42
C ALA A 368 -2.64 -5.37 39.33
N GLU A 369 -1.36 -5.32 38.93
CA GLU A 369 -0.31 -6.18 39.53
C GLU A 369 0.65 -5.34 40.40
N LYS A 370 1.12 -5.93 41.50
CA LYS A 370 1.91 -5.25 42.54
C LYS A 370 3.41 -5.25 42.21
N PRO A 371 4.19 -4.25 42.67
CA PRO A 371 5.62 -4.18 42.41
C PRO A 371 6.40 -5.27 43.17
N VAL A 372 7.36 -5.88 42.49
CA VAL A 372 8.39 -6.74 43.10
C VAL A 372 9.36 -5.85 43.91
N PRO A 373 9.74 -6.22 45.15
CA PRO A 373 10.49 -5.33 46.01
C PRO A 373 11.98 -5.25 45.69
N LEU A 374 12.52 -4.03 45.76
CA LEU A 374 13.96 -3.80 45.94
C LEU A 374 14.37 -4.29 47.34
N VAL A 375 15.33 -5.20 47.41
CA VAL A 375 16.00 -5.56 48.66
C VAL A 375 17.38 -4.90 48.69
N SER A 376 17.58 -4.04 49.68
CA SER A 376 18.86 -3.44 50.02
C SER A 376 19.16 -3.66 51.49
N ASP A 377 20.10 -4.55 51.79
CA ASP A 377 20.99 -4.53 52.95
C ASP A 377 22.12 -5.54 52.65
N SER A 378 23.41 -5.20 52.65
CA SER A 378 24.25 -4.50 53.62
C SER A 378 24.77 -5.42 54.76
N SER A 379 25.99 -5.95 54.56
CA SER A 379 27.05 -6.10 55.59
C SER A 379 28.27 -6.84 55.02
N GLU A 380 29.41 -6.14 55.04
CA GLU A 380 30.74 -6.55 55.50
C GLU A 380 31.17 -8.05 55.36
N THR A 381 32.41 -8.39 55.01
CA THR A 381 33.65 -7.81 55.58
C THR A 381 34.90 -8.25 54.79
N SER A 382 35.95 -7.40 54.78
CA SER A 382 37.39 -7.79 54.67
C SER A 382 37.90 -8.40 53.33
N ARG A 383 39.12 -8.09 52.84
CA ARG A 383 40.31 -7.45 53.46
C ARG A 383 41.29 -6.95 52.38
N GLN A 384 41.88 -5.75 52.57
CA GLN A 384 43.28 -5.34 52.24
C GLN A 384 43.76 -5.44 50.76
N GLN A 385 44.77 -4.73 50.21
CA GLN A 385 45.57 -3.50 50.46
C GLN A 385 46.34 -3.23 49.11
N PHE A 386 46.90 -2.06 48.72
CA PHE A 386 47.13 -0.76 49.38
C PHE A 386 47.33 0.39 48.33
N VAL A 387 47.83 1.55 48.81
CA VAL A 387 48.71 2.58 48.18
C VAL A 387 49.27 2.26 46.77
N GLY A 388 49.36 3.19 45.80
CA GLY A 388 49.15 4.65 45.81
C GLY A 388 50.08 5.34 44.80
N GLU A 389 50.12 6.68 44.85
CA GLU A 389 51.11 7.59 44.23
C GLU A 389 51.13 7.91 42.70
N SER A 390 51.12 9.23 42.48
CA SER A 390 52.04 9.98 41.60
C SER A 390 51.75 10.13 40.09
N VAL A 391 51.16 11.28 39.78
CA VAL A 391 51.26 11.96 38.49
C VAL A 391 52.70 12.47 38.29
N ARG A 392 53.38 12.11 37.18
CA ARG A 392 54.30 13.02 36.47
C ARG A 392 54.37 12.72 34.96
N PRO A 393 54.74 13.72 34.12
CA PRO A 393 54.62 13.64 32.66
C PRO A 393 55.98 13.47 31.94
N THR A 394 55.96 13.70 30.62
CA THR A 394 57.03 14.18 29.71
C THR A 394 57.97 13.18 29.00
N SER A 395 57.80 13.17 27.67
CA SER A 395 58.82 13.56 26.65
C SER A 395 59.66 12.47 25.96
N ARG A 396 59.70 12.62 24.62
CA ARG A 396 60.62 12.04 23.62
C ARG A 396 60.50 10.51 23.41
N LYS A 397 60.70 10.00 22.20
CA LYS A 397 61.28 10.62 20.98
C LYS A 397 60.63 10.08 19.72
#